data_AF-A0A9W8L7Y6-F1
#
_entry.id   AF-A0A9W8L7Y6-F1
#
_cell.length_a   1.000
_cell.length_b   1.000
_cell.length_c   1.000
_cell.angle_alpha   90.00
_cell.angle_beta   90.00
_cell.angle_gamma   90.00
#
_symmetry.space_group_name_H-M   'P 1'
#
loop_
_entity.id
_entity.type
_entity.pdbx_description
1 polymer ?
#
loop_
_entity_poly.entity_id
_entity_poly.type
_entity_poly.pdbx_seq_one_letter_code
_entity_poly.pdbx_strand_id
1 'polypeptide(L)'
;MYDSVRHDSGDPLAFAQAVYEHYKGLEIDPSTKTIIFSDSLTPEIAIGIKSRCDSYGIGCSFGIGTNFTNDFSMASDPARGGTALNIVIKLFECGGRPCVKLSDDRTKYTGDVDEVKRAQSELAEFYSI
;
A
#
# COMPACT_ATOMS: atom_id res chain seq x y z
N MET A 1 -14.50 16.44 0.18
CA MET A 1 -13.76 15.83 1.31
C MET A 1 -13.64 14.34 1.02
N TYR A 2 -12.54 13.70 1.38
CA TYR A 2 -12.39 12.24 1.22
C TYR A 2 -12.75 11.51 2.51
N ASP A 3 -13.43 10.38 2.38
CA ASP A 3 -13.86 9.53 3.50
C ASP A 3 -12.85 8.41 3.81
N SER A 4 -11.97 8.13 2.85
CA SER A 4 -10.99 7.06 2.98
C SER A 4 -9.67 7.37 2.30
N VAL A 5 -8.65 6.65 2.75
CA VAL A 5 -7.33 6.54 2.11
C VAL A 5 -7.01 5.07 1.87
N ARG A 6 -6.11 4.79 0.92
CA ARG A 6 -5.73 3.42 0.57
C ARG A 6 -4.24 3.20 0.78
N HIS A 7 -3.90 2.19 1.57
CA HIS A 7 -2.54 1.70 1.75
C HIS A 7 -2.20 0.69 0.64
N ASP A 8 -1.15 1.01 -0.12
CA ASP A 8 -0.70 0.28 -1.33
C ASP A 8 0.82 0.01 -1.36
N SER A 9 1.56 0.44 -0.34
CA SER A 9 3.01 0.24 -0.22
C SER A 9 3.50 0.63 1.16
N GLY A 10 4.59 0.01 1.62
CA GLY A 10 5.22 0.33 2.89
C GLY A 10 4.68 -0.51 4.05
N ASP A 11 5.02 -0.11 5.27
CA ASP A 11 4.54 -0.78 6.49
C ASP A 11 3.08 -0.34 6.80
N PRO A 12 2.11 -1.26 6.77
CA PRO A 12 0.71 -0.94 7.02
C PRO A 12 0.45 -0.40 8.43
N LEU A 13 1.23 -0.81 9.44
CA LEU A 13 1.04 -0.35 10.81
C LEU A 13 1.56 1.07 11.00
N ALA A 14 2.73 1.36 10.43
CA ALA A 14 3.28 2.71 10.41
C ALA A 14 2.37 3.67 9.61
N PHE A 15 1.84 3.22 8.48
CA PHE A 15 0.88 3.98 7.70
C PHE A 15 -0.40 4.27 8.49
N ALA A 16 -0.96 3.27 9.19
CA ALA A 16 -2.15 3.46 10.03
C ALA A 16 -1.92 4.49 11.13
N GLN A 17 -0.74 4.47 11.77
CA GLN A 17 -0.36 5.45 12.77
C GLN A 17 -0.25 6.86 12.15
N ALA A 18 0.45 7.00 11.03
CA ALA A 18 0.62 8.29 10.36
C ALA A 18 -0.72 8.91 9.94
N VAL A 19 -1.65 8.09 9.40
CA VAL A 19 -2.99 8.55 9.04
C VAL A 19 -3.80 8.98 10.26
N TYR A 20 -3.73 8.21 11.36
CA TYR A 20 -4.40 8.57 12.61
C TYR A 20 -3.88 9.91 13.15
N GLU A 21 -2.56 10.07 13.25
CA GLU A 21 -1.91 11.30 13.73
C GLU A 21 -2.23 12.49 12.83
N HIS A 22 -2.25 12.28 11.50
CA HIS A 22 -2.62 13.30 10.54
C HIS A 22 -4.05 13.82 10.75
N TYR A 23 -5.04 12.92 10.86
CA TYR A 23 -6.42 13.34 11.12
C TYR A 23 -6.58 14.03 12.48
N LYS A 24 -5.93 13.52 13.52
CA LYS A 24 -5.93 14.15 14.84
C LYS A 24 -5.33 15.55 14.81
N GLY A 25 -4.22 15.75 14.09
CA GLY A 25 -3.59 17.06 13.92
C GLY A 25 -4.45 18.07 13.13
N LEU A 26 -5.35 17.57 12.29
CA LEU A 26 -6.33 18.37 11.56
C LEU A 26 -7.67 18.56 12.29
N GLU A 27 -7.77 18.11 13.54
CA GLU A 27 -9.02 18.14 14.33
C GLU A 27 -10.18 17.37 13.67
N ILE A 28 -9.86 16.37 12.84
CA ILE A 28 -10.83 15.48 12.21
C ILE A 28 -11.00 14.23 13.09
N ASP A 29 -12.26 13.86 13.38
CA ASP A 29 -12.57 12.63 14.10
C ASP A 29 -12.19 11.38 13.26
N PRO A 30 -11.20 10.58 13.67
CA PRO A 30 -10.78 9.39 12.94
C PRO A 30 -11.87 8.33 12.81
N SER A 31 -12.88 8.32 13.69
CA SER A 31 -14.00 7.36 13.63
C SER A 31 -14.86 7.53 12.38
N THR A 32 -14.79 8.72 11.77
CA THR A 32 -15.48 9.05 10.51
C THR A 32 -14.69 8.64 9.27
N LYS A 33 -13.48 8.09 9.43
CA LYS A 33 -12.54 7.79 8.36
C LYS A 33 -12.28 6.30 8.26
N THR A 34 -11.88 5.87 7.07
CA THR A 34 -11.54 4.47 6.78
C THR A 34 -10.20 4.34 6.06
N ILE A 35 -9.38 3.38 6.46
CA ILE A 35 -8.19 2.97 5.72
C ILE A 35 -8.47 1.67 4.97
N ILE A 36 -8.23 1.65 3.66
CA ILE A 36 -8.33 0.45 2.83
C ILE A 36 -6.92 -0.11 2.65
N PHE A 37 -6.66 -1.29 3.19
CA PHE A 37 -5.36 -1.98 3.03
C PHE A 37 -5.43 -2.94 1.86
N SER A 38 -4.44 -2.88 0.96
CA SER A 38 -4.47 -3.67 -0.27
C SER A 38 -3.11 -4.19 -0.75
N ASP A 39 -2.01 -3.90 -0.05
CA ASP A 39 -0.69 -4.42 -0.42
C ASP A 39 -0.48 -5.82 0.14
N SER A 40 -0.53 -6.82 -0.75
CA SER A 40 0.02 -8.18 -0.53
C SER A 40 -0.43 -8.85 0.78
N LEU A 41 -1.71 -8.73 1.12
CA LEU A 41 -2.26 -9.19 2.39
C LEU A 41 -2.53 -10.71 2.42
N THR A 42 -2.44 -11.27 3.63
CA THR A 42 -3.06 -12.54 4.03
C THR A 42 -4.09 -12.29 5.15
N PRO A 43 -4.99 -13.22 5.47
CA PRO A 43 -5.92 -13.10 6.59
C PRO A 43 -5.24 -12.80 7.93
N GLU A 44 -4.09 -13.42 8.19
CA GLU A 44 -3.34 -13.24 9.45
C GLU A 44 -2.80 -11.81 9.57
N ILE A 45 -2.26 -11.27 8.48
CA ILE A 45 -1.81 -9.88 8.40
C ILE A 45 -3.01 -8.94 8.60
N ALA A 46 -4.13 -9.21 7.95
CA ALA A 46 -5.34 -8.39 8.05
C ALA A 46 -5.88 -8.34 9.49
N ILE A 47 -5.88 -9.46 10.22
CA ILE A 47 -6.28 -9.53 11.63
C ILE A 47 -5.39 -8.62 12.49
N GLY A 48 -4.06 -8.69 12.30
CA GLY A 48 -3.11 -7.83 13.02
C GLY A 48 -3.34 -6.35 12.77
N ILE A 49 -3.57 -5.97 11.50
CA ILE A 49 -3.88 -4.59 11.12
C ILE A 49 -5.22 -4.15 11.72
N LYS A 50 -6.25 -4.99 11.68
CA LYS A 50 -7.57 -4.68 12.27
C LYS A 50 -7.44 -4.34 13.75
N SER A 51 -6.70 -5.14 14.52
CA SER A 51 -6.44 -4.86 15.93
C SER A 51 -5.76 -3.50 16.15
N ARG A 52 -4.83 -3.12 15.26
CA ARG A 52 -4.19 -1.80 15.32
C ARG A 52 -5.18 -0.68 15.02
N CYS A 53 -5.97 -0.78 13.95
CA CYS A 53 -6.98 0.23 13.61
C CYS A 53 -8.02 0.41 14.72
N ASP A 54 -8.45 -0.68 15.36
CA ASP A 54 -9.38 -0.64 16.49
C ASP A 54 -8.80 0.13 17.68
N SER A 55 -7.50 -0.01 17.95
CA SER A 55 -6.83 0.75 19.03
C SER A 55 -6.82 2.26 18.78
N TYR A 56 -6.98 2.69 17.53
CA TYR A 56 -7.08 4.10 17.13
C TYR A 56 -8.53 4.57 16.93
N GLY A 57 -9.51 3.66 16.96
CA GLY A 57 -10.91 3.96 16.64
C GLY A 57 -11.13 4.38 15.19
N ILE A 58 -10.26 3.97 14.25
CA ILE A 58 -10.37 4.27 12.82
C ILE A 58 -10.95 3.07 12.07
N GLY A 59 -11.85 3.31 11.12
CA GLY A 59 -12.40 2.27 10.26
C GLY A 59 -11.31 1.63 9.38
N CYS A 60 -11.45 0.36 9.05
CA CYS A 60 -10.59 -0.29 8.07
C CYS A 60 -11.31 -1.35 7.24
N SER A 61 -10.78 -1.58 6.03
CA SER A 61 -11.22 -2.63 5.10
C SER A 61 -10.00 -3.21 4.38
N PHE A 62 -10.15 -4.42 3.82
CA PHE A 62 -9.05 -5.22 3.29
C PHE A 62 -9.36 -5.72 1.88
N GLY A 63 -8.51 -5.36 0.92
CA GLY A 63 -8.47 -5.96 -0.41
C GLY A 63 -7.45 -7.09 -0.45
N ILE A 64 -7.90 -8.34 -0.34
CA ILE A 64 -7.04 -9.53 -0.39
C ILE A 64 -7.17 -10.17 -1.78
N GLY A 65 -6.11 -10.06 -2.58
CA GLY A 65 -6.10 -10.50 -3.99
C GLY A 65 -5.49 -11.88 -4.18
N THR A 66 -4.18 -11.92 -4.47
CA THR A 66 -3.45 -13.14 -4.84
C THR A 66 -3.62 -14.27 -3.84
N ASN A 67 -3.60 -13.98 -2.53
CA ASN A 67 -3.78 -15.02 -1.50
C ASN A 67 -5.16 -15.71 -1.58
N PHE A 68 -6.22 -15.01 -1.97
CA PHE A 68 -7.56 -15.63 -2.10
C PHE A 68 -7.78 -16.33 -3.44
N THR A 69 -7.10 -15.87 -4.48
CA THR A 69 -7.42 -16.27 -5.86
C THR A 69 -6.36 -17.14 -6.52
N ASN A 70 -5.17 -17.23 -5.92
CA ASN A 70 -4.03 -17.98 -6.46
C ASN A 70 -3.15 -18.57 -5.35
N ASP A 71 -3.79 -19.23 -4.38
CA ASP A 71 -3.14 -20.02 -3.32
C ASP A 71 -3.53 -21.50 -3.49
N PHE A 72 -2.68 -22.25 -4.20
CA PHE A 72 -2.93 -23.65 -4.57
C PHE A 72 -1.71 -24.51 -4.27
N SER A 73 -1.90 -25.82 -4.16
CA SER A 73 -0.80 -26.79 -4.05
C SER A 73 -0.53 -27.48 -5.39
N MET A 74 0.70 -27.93 -5.59
CA MET A 74 1.07 -28.65 -6.80
C MET A 74 0.43 -30.03 -6.81
N ALA A 75 -0.24 -30.41 -7.91
CA ALA A 75 -0.84 -31.73 -8.03
C ALA A 75 0.19 -32.88 -7.93
N SER A 76 1.42 -32.64 -8.39
CA SER A 76 2.52 -33.60 -8.31
C SER A 76 3.16 -33.72 -6.92
N ASP A 77 2.96 -32.71 -6.07
CA ASP A 77 3.52 -32.62 -4.72
C ASP A 77 2.63 -31.73 -3.86
N PRO A 78 1.59 -32.29 -3.21
CA PRO A 78 0.64 -31.51 -2.43
C PRO A 78 1.26 -30.78 -1.23
N ALA A 79 2.46 -31.18 -0.79
CA ALA A 79 3.19 -30.49 0.27
C ALA A 79 3.85 -29.19 -0.23
N ARG A 80 3.94 -29.00 -1.55
CA ARG A 80 4.53 -27.82 -2.18
C ARG A 80 3.44 -26.89 -2.70
N GLY A 81 3.44 -25.65 -2.20
CA GLY A 81 2.63 -24.58 -2.74
C GLY A 81 3.00 -24.24 -4.19
N GLY A 82 2.00 -23.97 -5.01
CA GLY A 82 2.14 -23.36 -6.32
C GLY A 82 2.57 -21.90 -6.18
N THR A 83 3.41 -21.44 -7.11
CA THR A 83 3.86 -20.04 -7.13
C THR A 83 3.03 -19.26 -8.13
N ALA A 84 2.32 -18.24 -7.66
CA ALA A 84 1.60 -17.33 -8.53
C ALA A 84 2.56 -16.59 -9.47
N LEU A 85 2.17 -16.45 -10.74
CA LEU A 85 2.93 -15.72 -11.74
C LEU A 85 2.88 -14.21 -11.41
N ASN A 86 4.03 -13.62 -11.10
CA ASN A 86 4.14 -12.21 -10.73
C ASN A 86 4.34 -11.33 -11.98
N ILE A 87 3.23 -10.82 -12.52
CA ILE A 87 3.21 -9.92 -13.69
C ILE A 87 2.50 -8.62 -13.32
N VAL A 88 2.97 -7.52 -13.91
CA VAL A 88 2.40 -6.17 -13.73
C VAL A 88 2.18 -5.49 -15.08
N ILE A 89 1.13 -4.66 -15.14
CA ILE A 89 0.94 -3.68 -16.21
C ILE A 89 1.05 -2.30 -15.56
N LYS A 90 1.91 -1.45 -16.12
CA LYS A 90 2.19 -0.11 -15.58
C LYS A 90 2.05 0.92 -16.70
N LEU A 91 1.57 2.11 -16.33
CA LEU A 91 1.62 3.26 -17.24
C LEU A 91 3.09 3.66 -17.43
N PHE A 92 3.55 3.62 -18.67
CA PHE A 92 4.94 3.93 -19.01
C PHE A 92 5.11 5.38 -19.44
N GLU A 93 4.20 5.91 -20.24
CA GLU A 93 4.26 7.27 -20.79
C GLU A 93 2.86 7.89 -20.87
N CYS A 94 2.77 9.20 -20.65
CA CYS A 94 1.57 9.99 -20.88
C CYS A 94 1.94 11.33 -21.53
N GLY A 95 1.32 11.66 -22.66
CA GLY A 95 1.57 12.92 -23.38
C GLY A 95 3.03 13.11 -23.80
N GLY A 96 3.74 12.04 -24.19
CA GLY A 96 5.15 12.10 -24.57
C GLY A 96 6.13 12.21 -23.40
N ARG A 97 5.67 12.02 -22.15
CA ARG A 97 6.49 12.12 -20.94
C ARG A 97 6.50 10.81 -20.15
N PRO A 98 7.67 10.33 -19.67
CA PRO A 98 7.74 9.15 -18.83
C PRO A 98 6.93 9.31 -17.54
N CYS A 99 6.27 8.23 -17.12
CA CYS A 99 5.55 8.17 -15.86
C CYS A 99 6.42 7.53 -14.78
N VAL A 100 6.28 8.02 -13.54
CA VAL A 100 6.99 7.51 -12.37
C VAL A 100 6.04 7.17 -11.22
N LYS A 101 6.40 6.17 -10.41
CA LYS A 101 5.78 5.87 -9.11
C LYS A 101 6.89 5.78 -8.07
N LEU A 102 6.84 6.63 -7.04
CA LEU A 102 7.77 6.58 -5.92
C LEU A 102 7.27 5.60 -4.85
N SER A 103 6.02 5.64 -4.39
CA SER A 103 5.56 4.76 -3.28
C SER A 103 6.32 4.98 -1.96
N ASP A 104 5.80 4.41 -0.88
CA ASP A 104 6.40 4.50 0.45
C ASP A 104 7.49 3.44 0.69
N ASP A 105 7.67 2.52 -0.26
CA ASP A 105 8.78 1.56 -0.28
C ASP A 105 9.84 2.01 -1.29
N ARG A 106 11.00 2.44 -0.77
CA ARG A 106 12.11 2.96 -1.57
C ARG A 106 12.70 1.93 -2.55
N THR A 107 12.46 0.64 -2.33
CA THR A 107 12.94 -0.42 -3.23
C THR A 107 12.01 -0.67 -4.42
N LYS A 108 10.80 -0.09 -4.41
CA LYS A 108 9.74 -0.33 -5.41
C LYS A 108 9.51 0.84 -6.36
N TYR A 109 10.49 1.74 -6.50
CA TYR A 109 10.39 2.87 -7.43
C TYR A 109 10.33 2.36 -8.87
N THR A 110 9.49 2.98 -9.70
CA THR A 110 9.32 2.57 -11.10
C THR A 110 9.25 3.76 -12.03
N GLY A 111 9.82 3.62 -13.22
CA GLY A 111 9.88 4.65 -14.26
C GLY A 111 11.31 4.86 -14.74
N ASP A 112 11.50 5.87 -15.57
CA ASP A 112 12.85 6.31 -15.96
C ASP A 112 13.65 6.78 -14.74
N VAL A 113 14.93 6.42 -14.68
CA VAL A 113 15.76 6.66 -13.49
C VAL A 113 15.99 8.14 -13.25
N ASP A 114 16.16 8.94 -14.30
CA ASP A 114 16.42 10.37 -14.16
C ASP A 114 15.13 11.11 -13.84
N GLU A 115 13.99 10.67 -14.36
CA GLU A 115 12.68 11.18 -13.93
C GLU A 115 12.34 10.82 -12.47
N VAL A 116 12.72 9.64 -11.99
CA VAL A 116 12.59 9.27 -10.57
C VAL A 116 13.40 10.22 -9.70
N LYS A 117 14.69 10.43 -10.02
CA LYS A 117 15.54 11.37 -9.27
C LYS A 117 15.00 12.80 -9.32
N ARG A 118 14.52 13.24 -10.49
CA ARG A 118 13.89 14.56 -10.66
C ARG A 118 12.69 14.70 -9.73
N ALA A 119 11.76 13.74 -9.75
CA ALA A 119 10.58 13.74 -8.88
C ALA A 119 10.96 13.73 -7.39
N GLN A 120 11.94 12.92 -6.98
CA GLN A 120 12.43 12.94 -5.60
C GLN A 120 13.01 14.30 -5.20
N SER A 121 13.79 14.93 -6.06
CA SER A 121 14.38 16.25 -5.80
C SER A 121 13.32 17.34 -5.72
N GLU A 122 12.32 17.31 -6.59
CA GLU A 122 11.22 18.28 -6.60
C GLU A 122 10.31 18.13 -5.37
N LEU A 123 10.19 16.91 -4.83
CA LEU A 123 9.41 16.59 -3.62
C LEU A 123 10.24 16.59 -2.34
N ALA A 124 11.52 16.96 -2.37
CA ALA A 124 12.48 16.80 -1.28
C ALA A 124 12.10 17.54 0.03
N GLU A 125 11.23 18.55 -0.03
CA GLU A 125 10.64 19.16 1.18
C GLU A 125 9.81 18.17 2.02
N PHE A 126 9.36 17.06 1.44
CA PHE A 126 8.53 16.05 2.11
C PHE A 126 9.28 14.78 2.55
N TYR A 127 10.56 14.64 2.20
CA TYR A 127 11.38 13.44 2.48
C TYR A 127 12.46 13.66 3.56
N SER A 128 12.47 14.83 4.21
CA SER A 128 13.44 15.22 5.25
C SER A 128 12.91 15.05 6.68
N ILE A 129 12.18 13.96 6.95
CA ILE A 129 11.74 13.55 8.29
C ILE A 129 12.19 12.12 8.56
#